data_AF-A0A436W526-F1
#
_entry.id   AF-A0A436W526-F1
#
_cell.length_a   1.000
_cell.length_b   1.000
_cell.length_c   1.000
_cell.angle_alpha   90.00
_cell.angle_beta   90.00
_cell.angle_gamma   90.00
#
_symmetry.space_group_name_H-M   'P 1'
#
loop_
_entity.id
_entity.type
_entity.pdbx_description
1 polymer ?
#
loop_
_entity_poly.entity_id
_entity_poly.type
_entity_poly.pdbx_seq_one_letter_code
_entity_poly.pdbx_strand_id
1 'polypeptide(L)'
;MKALRIVGITLSLAGLAFFIAAVARSPEVLFRAATAPFFWTSLLIGAAAIFCSLLLAALNWHMLLGVFGVGRPLGLIGPVFLSTQIGKYLPGNVGHLVGRAVVLKSYDIPVSASTKAMIVEAIALLCVGFALVAVLLREWLMQALKISEVSTWLVVGLLSIVVVAAAAALVFRDRIAPFIRQLLADLAASRKRLLAVGTIDLVNFGLNGLALWSSSVLLFPDKPIGMLACLGVASASFLAG
;
A
#
# COMPACT_ATOMS: atom_id res chain seq x y z
N MET A 1 24.29 -1.51 7.60
CA MET A 1 23.48 -0.35 8.04
C MET A 1 23.78 0.92 7.23
N LYS A 2 24.99 1.50 7.24
CA LYS A 2 25.31 2.73 6.49
C LYS A 2 25.19 2.59 4.96
N ALA A 3 25.72 1.51 4.37
CA ALA A 3 25.65 1.27 2.93
C ALA A 3 24.22 1.15 2.41
N LEU A 4 23.37 0.37 3.09
CA LEU A 4 21.95 0.21 2.71
C LEU A 4 21.19 1.55 2.75
N ARG A 5 21.48 2.39 3.75
CA ARG A 5 20.92 3.73 3.88
C ARG A 5 21.36 4.63 2.72
N ILE A 6 22.63 4.59 2.33
CA ILE A 6 23.16 5.37 1.21
C ILE A 6 22.49 4.92 -0.09
N VAL A 7 22.43 3.62 -0.36
CA VAL A 7 21.76 3.07 -1.56
C VAL A 7 20.29 3.50 -1.62
N GLY A 8 19.56 3.39 -0.51
CA GLY A 8 18.16 3.82 -0.45
C GLY A 8 17.99 5.31 -0.74
N ILE A 9 18.80 6.18 -0.11
CA ILE A 9 18.77 7.63 -0.36
C ILE A 9 19.11 7.93 -1.83
N THR A 10 20.15 7.30 -2.38
CA THR A 10 20.56 7.50 -3.78
C THR A 10 19.45 7.10 -4.75
N LEU A 11 18.79 5.96 -4.54
CA LEU A 11 17.68 5.53 -5.38
C LEU A 11 16.48 6.48 -5.27
N SER A 12 16.12 6.92 -4.06
CA SER A 12 15.03 7.89 -3.88
C SER A 12 15.34 9.24 -4.55
N LEU A 13 16.57 9.75 -4.41
CA LEU A 13 16.99 11.00 -5.05
C LEU A 13 17.04 10.87 -6.58
N ALA A 14 17.50 9.73 -7.11
CA ALA A 14 17.49 9.45 -8.54
C ALA A 14 16.06 9.39 -9.10
N GLY A 15 15.13 8.72 -8.40
CA GLY A 15 13.71 8.70 -8.76
C GLY A 15 13.08 10.09 -8.75
N LEU A 16 13.38 10.90 -7.73
CA LEU A 16 12.91 12.28 -7.66
C LEU A 16 13.48 13.15 -8.79
N ALA A 17 14.79 13.04 -9.06
CA ALA A 17 15.43 13.76 -10.15
C ALA A 17 14.86 13.36 -11.52
N PHE A 18 14.61 12.06 -11.73
CA PHE A 18 13.94 11.55 -12.92
C PHE A 18 12.54 12.14 -13.07
N PHE A 19 11.73 12.14 -12.02
CA PHE A 19 10.39 12.72 -12.04
C PHE A 19 10.42 14.23 -12.36
N ILE A 20 11.28 15.00 -11.69
CA ILE A 20 11.43 16.44 -11.95
C ILE A 20 11.86 16.67 -13.41
N ALA A 21 12.82 15.90 -13.90
CA ALA A 21 13.28 15.99 -15.29
C ALA A 21 12.16 15.62 -16.29
N ALA A 22 11.35 14.61 -15.99
CA ALA A 22 10.22 14.21 -16.82
C ALA A 22 9.16 15.31 -16.88
N VAL A 23 8.83 15.92 -15.74
CA VAL A 23 7.90 17.06 -15.66
C VAL A 23 8.44 18.28 -16.40
N ALA A 24 9.72 18.61 -16.20
CA ALA A 24 10.36 19.76 -16.85
C ALA A 24 10.50 19.61 -18.38
N ARG A 25 10.50 18.38 -18.89
CA ARG A 25 10.54 18.09 -20.33
C ARG A 25 9.17 18.18 -21.02
N SER A 26 8.09 18.21 -20.24
CA SER A 26 6.73 18.22 -20.80
C SER A 26 5.78 19.19 -20.06
N PRO A 27 6.17 20.47 -19.90
CA PRO A 27 5.32 21.46 -19.22
C PRO A 27 3.99 21.67 -19.95
N GLU A 28 3.96 21.51 -21.27
CA GLU A 28 2.76 21.64 -22.10
C GLU A 28 1.67 20.64 -21.72
N VAL A 29 2.03 19.44 -21.27
CA VAL A 29 1.07 18.41 -20.82
C VAL A 29 0.35 18.87 -19.56
N LEU A 30 1.09 19.44 -18.61
CA LEU A 30 0.52 19.96 -17.37
C LEU A 30 -0.35 21.20 -17.63
N PHE A 31 0.10 22.10 -18.51
CA PHE A 31 -0.69 23.28 -18.87
C PHE A 31 -2.00 22.87 -19.57
N ARG A 32 -1.94 21.97 -20.57
CA ARG A 32 -3.13 21.44 -21.25
C ARG A 32 -4.11 20.81 -20.27
N ALA A 33 -3.62 20.02 -19.31
CA ALA A 33 -4.44 19.41 -18.27
C ALA A 33 -5.08 20.46 -17.34
N ALA A 34 -4.31 21.46 -16.89
CA ALA A 34 -4.80 22.53 -16.01
C ALA A 34 -5.85 23.44 -16.67
N THR A 35 -5.77 23.62 -17.99
CA THR A 35 -6.75 24.39 -18.78
C THR A 35 -7.91 23.55 -19.32
N ALA A 36 -7.95 22.24 -19.04
CA ALA A 36 -8.99 21.37 -19.57
C ALA A 36 -10.37 21.75 -18.97
N PRO A 37 -11.46 21.72 -19.75
CA PRO A 37 -12.81 22.09 -19.26
C PRO A 37 -13.28 21.26 -18.06
N PHE A 38 -12.81 20.02 -17.95
CA PHE A 38 -13.16 19.07 -16.91
C PHE A 38 -12.10 18.95 -15.79
N PHE A 39 -11.12 19.85 -15.75
CA PHE A 39 -10.05 19.84 -14.74
C PHE A 39 -10.60 19.78 -13.31
N TRP A 40 -11.49 20.70 -12.94
CA TRP A 40 -12.05 20.78 -11.59
C TRP A 40 -12.86 19.55 -11.21
N THR A 41 -13.62 19.00 -12.16
CA THR A 41 -14.38 17.76 -11.96
C THR A 41 -13.45 16.57 -11.71
N SER A 42 -12.42 16.40 -12.54
CA SER A 42 -11.42 15.34 -12.37
C SER A 42 -10.64 15.47 -11.06
N LEU A 43 -10.27 16.69 -10.69
CA LEU A 43 -9.60 17.00 -9.43
C LEU A 43 -10.49 16.66 -8.24
N LEU A 44 -11.76 17.07 -8.27
CA LEU A 44 -12.72 16.80 -7.20
C LEU A 44 -12.98 15.30 -7.03
N ILE A 45 -13.17 14.57 -8.13
CA ILE A 45 -13.34 13.11 -8.09
C ILE A 45 -12.10 12.44 -7.49
N GLY A 46 -10.91 12.82 -7.96
CA GLY A 46 -9.66 12.25 -7.46
C GLY A 46 -9.44 12.55 -5.98
N ALA A 47 -9.61 13.81 -5.56
CA ALA A 47 -9.47 14.23 -4.18
C ALA A 47 -10.48 13.54 -3.26
N ALA A 48 -11.75 13.46 -3.67
CA ALA A 48 -12.79 12.77 -2.93
C ALA A 48 -12.51 11.27 -2.81
N ALA A 49 -12.05 10.62 -3.88
CA ALA A 49 -11.71 9.21 -3.87
C ALA A 49 -10.56 8.91 -2.90
N ILE A 50 -9.48 9.71 -2.93
CA ILE A 50 -8.35 9.56 -2.00
C ILE A 50 -8.77 9.87 -0.56
N PHE A 51 -9.56 10.92 -0.34
CA PHE A 51 -10.06 11.26 0.99
C PHE A 51 -10.91 10.13 1.58
N CYS A 52 -11.87 9.61 0.81
CA CYS A 52 -12.68 8.45 1.20
C CYS A 52 -11.80 7.22 1.46
N SER A 53 -10.76 7.00 0.64
CA SER A 53 -9.84 5.89 0.86
C SER A 53 -9.09 6.01 2.18
N LEU A 54 -8.65 7.21 2.56
CA LEU A 54 -8.00 7.46 3.84
C LEU A 54 -8.94 7.20 5.03
N LEU A 55 -10.21 7.60 4.93
CA LEU A 55 -11.22 7.34 5.97
C LEU A 55 -11.51 5.84 6.10
N LEU A 56 -11.67 5.14 4.98
CA LEU A 56 -11.86 3.70 4.95
C LEU A 56 -10.65 2.95 5.50
N ALA A 57 -9.43 3.38 5.18
CA ALA A 57 -8.23 2.78 5.73
C ALA A 57 -8.11 3.01 7.24
N ALA A 58 -8.53 4.18 7.76
CA ALA A 58 -8.60 4.44 9.20
C ALA A 58 -9.63 3.53 9.90
N LEU A 59 -10.82 3.34 9.28
CA LEU A 59 -11.81 2.37 9.75
C LEU A 59 -11.26 0.94 9.71
N ASN A 60 -10.58 0.57 8.63
CA ASN A 60 -10.01 -0.76 8.46
C ASN A 60 -9.01 -1.08 9.59
N TRP A 61 -8.13 -0.13 9.87
CA TRP A 61 -7.15 -0.24 10.93
C TRP A 61 -7.80 -0.30 12.33
N HIS A 62 -8.88 0.44 12.56
CA HIS A 62 -9.68 0.33 13.77
C HIS A 62 -10.28 -1.08 13.94
N MET A 63 -10.82 -1.67 12.87
CA MET A 63 -11.34 -3.04 12.91
C MET A 63 -10.23 -4.06 13.21
N LEU A 64 -9.04 -3.89 12.62
CA LEU A 64 -7.88 -4.75 12.86
C LEU A 64 -7.35 -4.63 14.29
N LEU A 65 -7.28 -3.44 14.87
CA LEU A 65 -6.95 -3.27 16.29
C LEU A 65 -7.97 -3.99 17.19
N GLY A 66 -9.26 -3.96 16.81
CA GLY A 66 -10.32 -4.71 17.48
C GLY A 66 -10.13 -6.23 17.45
N VAL A 67 -9.49 -6.79 16.41
CA VAL A 67 -9.13 -8.23 16.34
C VAL A 67 -8.16 -8.61 17.48
N PHE A 68 -7.30 -7.67 17.88
CA PHE A 68 -6.29 -7.87 18.91
C PHE A 68 -6.71 -7.31 20.28
N GLY A 69 -8.02 -7.26 20.54
CA GLY A 69 -8.58 -6.88 21.84
C GLY A 69 -8.55 -5.38 22.16
N VAL A 70 -8.18 -4.52 21.20
CA VAL A 70 -8.17 -3.06 21.43
C VAL A 70 -9.58 -2.51 21.18
N GLY A 71 -10.38 -2.41 22.24
CA GLY A 71 -11.75 -1.88 22.23
C GLY A 71 -11.85 -0.36 22.32
N ARG A 72 -10.99 0.39 21.61
CA ARG A 72 -10.99 1.87 21.64
C ARG A 72 -11.93 2.46 20.59
N PRO A 73 -12.55 3.63 20.82
CA PRO A 73 -13.47 4.23 19.86
C PRO A 73 -12.75 4.73 18.59
N LEU A 74 -13.45 4.70 17.46
CA LEU A 74 -12.95 5.21 16.17
C LEU A 74 -12.52 6.68 16.26
N GLY A 75 -13.20 7.49 17.07
CA GLY A 75 -12.84 8.89 17.30
C GLY A 75 -11.44 9.10 17.90
N LEU A 76 -10.87 8.09 18.58
CA LEU A 76 -9.49 8.12 19.05
C LEU A 76 -8.55 7.51 18.01
N ILE A 77 -8.90 6.36 17.45
CA ILE A 77 -8.03 5.58 16.55
C ILE A 77 -7.89 6.23 15.17
N GLY A 78 -8.96 6.81 14.64
CA GLY A 78 -9.00 7.44 13.32
C GLY A 78 -7.99 8.59 13.17
N PRO A 79 -8.00 9.61 14.06
CA PRO A 79 -7.02 10.68 14.02
C PRO A 79 -5.57 10.19 14.14
N VAL A 80 -5.31 9.15 14.94
CA VAL A 80 -3.97 8.53 15.03
C VAL A 80 -3.56 7.94 13.67
N PHE A 81 -4.45 7.21 13.02
CA PHE A 81 -4.18 6.68 11.69
C PHE A 81 -3.89 7.79 10.67
N LEU A 82 -4.76 8.80 10.61
CA LEU A 82 -4.72 9.86 9.61
C LEU A 82 -3.50 10.75 9.77
N SER A 83 -3.20 11.19 11.00
CA SER A 83 -2.04 12.05 11.28
C SER A 83 -0.70 11.36 10.98
N THR A 84 -0.63 10.05 11.20
CA THR A 84 0.58 9.26 10.92
C THR A 84 0.79 8.96 9.44
N GLN A 85 -0.21 9.20 8.57
CA GLN A 85 -0.05 9.01 7.12
C GLN A 85 1.00 9.93 6.50
N ILE A 86 1.26 11.10 7.09
CA ILE A 86 2.32 12.01 6.65
C ILE A 86 3.68 11.29 6.63
N GLY A 87 3.88 10.32 7.54
CA GLY A 87 5.08 9.50 7.60
C GLY A 87 5.30 8.57 6.40
N LYS A 88 4.32 8.39 5.50
CA LYS A 88 4.50 7.65 4.23
C LYS A 88 5.42 8.37 3.25
N TYR A 89 5.48 9.70 3.34
CA TYR A 89 6.31 10.53 2.47
C TYR A 89 7.77 10.61 2.93
N LEU A 90 8.12 9.93 4.03
CA LEU A 90 9.51 9.79 4.47
C LEU A 90 10.20 8.65 3.71
N PRO A 91 11.51 8.78 3.39
CA PRO A 91 12.27 7.74 2.70
C PRO A 91 12.13 6.37 3.38
N GLY A 92 11.82 5.35 2.57
CA GLY A 92 11.65 3.96 3.02
C GLY A 92 10.24 3.58 3.48
N ASN A 93 9.25 4.49 3.41
CA ASN A 93 7.83 4.18 3.70
C ASN A 93 7.59 3.54 5.09
N VAL A 94 8.45 3.80 6.08
CA VAL A 94 8.36 3.23 7.43
C VAL A 94 7.84 4.23 8.47
N GLY A 95 7.86 5.53 8.16
CA GLY A 95 7.53 6.59 9.11
C GLY A 95 6.11 6.47 9.66
N HIS A 96 5.16 6.09 8.81
CA HIS A 96 3.77 5.88 9.23
C HIS A 96 3.60 4.66 10.14
N LEU A 97 4.38 3.58 9.92
CA LEU A 97 4.34 2.38 10.76
C LEU A 97 4.87 2.67 12.16
N VAL A 98 6.03 3.34 12.24
CA VAL A 98 6.63 3.76 13.51
C VAL A 98 5.75 4.78 14.21
N GLY A 99 5.23 5.77 13.47
CA GLY A 99 4.33 6.79 13.99
C GLY A 99 3.10 6.20 14.67
N ARG A 100 2.44 5.23 14.03
CA ARG A 100 1.28 4.52 14.62
C ARG A 100 1.64 3.83 15.93
N ALA A 101 2.75 3.10 15.98
CA ALA A 101 3.18 2.39 17.18
C ALA A 101 3.52 3.36 18.34
N VAL A 102 4.21 4.47 18.05
CA VAL A 102 4.61 5.48 19.03
C VAL A 102 3.39 6.22 19.57
N VAL A 103 2.50 6.69 18.69
CA VAL A 103 1.31 7.45 19.09
C VAL A 103 0.31 6.56 19.84
N LEU A 104 0.12 5.30 19.44
CA LEU A 104 -0.73 4.39 20.21
C LEU A 104 -0.17 4.11 21.61
N LYS A 105 1.16 4.03 21.75
CA LYS A 105 1.80 3.83 23.05
C LYS A 105 1.50 4.99 24.02
N SER A 106 1.37 6.23 23.54
CA SER A 106 0.97 7.36 24.40
C SER A 106 -0.49 7.32 24.86
N TYR A 107 -1.31 6.41 24.31
CA TYR A 107 -2.67 6.13 24.76
C TYR A 107 -2.79 4.81 25.56
N ASP A 108 -1.66 4.30 26.08
CA ASP A 108 -1.57 3.01 26.79
C ASP A 108 -2.06 1.81 25.96
N ILE A 109 -2.01 1.92 24.64
CA ILE A 109 -2.36 0.82 23.74
C ILE A 109 -1.09 0.00 23.45
N PRO A 110 -1.11 -1.34 23.63
CA PRO A 110 0.06 -2.17 23.43
C PRO A 110 0.63 -2.05 22.00
N VAL A 111 1.94 -1.80 21.91
CA VAL A 111 2.67 -1.79 20.63
C VAL A 111 2.53 -3.13 19.88
N SER A 112 2.39 -4.23 20.61
CA SER A 112 2.16 -5.56 20.04
C SER A 112 0.85 -5.65 19.25
N ALA A 113 -0.23 -5.02 19.72
CA ALA A 113 -1.52 -4.98 19.01
C ALA A 113 -1.41 -4.15 17.73
N SER A 114 -0.74 -3.00 17.80
CA SER A 114 -0.43 -2.18 16.62
C SER A 114 0.39 -2.96 15.58
N THR A 115 1.42 -3.66 16.04
CA THR A 115 2.31 -4.45 15.17
C THR A 115 1.56 -5.58 14.48
N LYS A 116 0.75 -6.35 15.22
CA LYS A 116 -0.11 -7.39 14.65
C LYS A 116 -1.10 -6.81 13.61
N ALA A 117 -1.75 -5.69 13.93
CA ALA A 117 -2.66 -5.00 13.02
C ALA A 117 -1.96 -4.58 11.72
N MET A 118 -0.76 -4.01 11.81
CA MET A 118 0.02 -3.60 10.62
C MET A 118 0.47 -4.80 9.78
N ILE A 119 0.89 -5.91 10.40
CA ILE A 119 1.26 -7.13 9.67
C ILE A 119 0.05 -7.68 8.90
N VAL A 120 -1.11 -7.74 9.56
CA VAL A 120 -2.34 -8.26 8.94
C VAL A 120 -2.87 -7.31 7.87
N GLU A 121 -2.81 -6.00 8.09
CA GLU A 121 -3.13 -4.98 7.08
C GLU A 121 -2.27 -5.16 5.83
N ALA A 122 -0.95 -5.28 5.99
CA ALA A 122 -0.04 -5.46 4.88
C ALA A 122 -0.32 -6.77 4.12
N ILE A 123 -0.52 -7.88 4.81
CA ILE A 123 -0.85 -9.17 4.18
C ILE A 123 -2.19 -9.09 3.45
N ALA A 124 -3.23 -8.49 4.06
CA ALA A 124 -4.54 -8.36 3.44
C ALA A 124 -4.49 -7.51 2.17
N LEU A 125 -3.82 -6.34 2.22
CA LEU A 125 -3.61 -5.48 1.07
C LEU A 125 -2.81 -6.18 -0.05
N LEU A 126 -1.76 -6.95 0.30
CA LEU A 126 -1.01 -7.74 -0.68
C LEU A 126 -1.90 -8.79 -1.33
N CYS A 127 -2.68 -9.56 -0.56
CA CYS A 127 -3.58 -10.58 -1.10
C CYS A 127 -4.62 -9.97 -2.05
N VAL A 128 -5.27 -8.88 -1.66
CA VAL A 128 -6.25 -8.19 -2.51
C VAL A 128 -5.59 -7.60 -3.75
N GLY A 129 -4.43 -6.94 -3.61
CA GLY A 129 -3.67 -6.37 -4.71
C GLY A 129 -3.24 -7.43 -5.73
N PHE A 130 -2.69 -8.56 -5.27
CA PHE A 130 -2.31 -9.68 -6.15
C PHE A 130 -3.54 -10.27 -6.86
N ALA A 131 -4.65 -10.45 -6.16
CA ALA A 131 -5.89 -10.95 -6.77
C ALA A 131 -6.38 -10.00 -7.88
N LEU A 132 -6.37 -8.68 -7.62
CA LEU A 132 -6.76 -7.68 -8.62
C LEU A 132 -5.82 -7.66 -9.83
N VAL A 133 -4.51 -7.73 -9.62
CA VAL A 133 -3.54 -7.79 -10.73
C VAL A 133 -3.71 -9.07 -11.55
N ALA A 134 -3.89 -10.21 -10.88
CA ALA A 134 -4.09 -11.50 -11.55
C ALA A 134 -5.35 -11.52 -12.43
N VAL A 135 -6.40 -10.81 -12.02
CA VAL A 135 -7.66 -10.72 -12.78
C VAL A 135 -7.59 -9.64 -13.87
N LEU A 136 -7.16 -8.42 -13.53
CA LEU A 136 -7.29 -7.24 -14.39
C LEU A 136 -6.12 -7.05 -15.35
N LEU A 137 -4.93 -7.54 -14.99
CA LEU A 137 -3.70 -7.40 -15.79
C LEU A 137 -3.15 -8.75 -16.24
N ARG A 138 -3.98 -9.80 -16.31
CA ARG A 138 -3.57 -11.16 -16.69
C ARG A 138 -2.70 -11.19 -17.95
N GLU A 139 -3.18 -10.60 -19.05
CA GLU A 139 -2.47 -10.65 -20.33
C GLU A 139 -1.14 -9.90 -20.27
N TRP A 140 -1.13 -8.72 -19.64
CA TRP A 140 0.10 -7.96 -19.42
C TRP A 140 1.09 -8.72 -18.54
N LEU A 141 0.64 -9.35 -17.46
CA LEU A 141 1.46 -10.18 -16.59
C LEU A 141 2.06 -11.37 -17.35
N MET A 142 1.25 -12.07 -18.14
CA MET A 142 1.72 -13.19 -18.96
C MET A 142 2.72 -12.73 -20.02
N GLN A 143 2.52 -11.56 -20.61
CA GLN A 143 3.45 -10.99 -21.58
C GLN A 143 4.75 -10.52 -20.91
N ALA A 144 4.67 -9.87 -19.75
CA ALA A 144 5.82 -9.48 -18.95
C ALA A 144 6.63 -10.72 -18.54
N LEU A 145 5.99 -11.81 -18.12
CA LEU A 145 6.65 -13.09 -17.80
C LEU A 145 7.28 -13.77 -19.02
N LYS A 146 6.71 -13.59 -20.22
CA LYS A 146 7.28 -14.11 -21.47
C LYS A 146 8.47 -13.30 -22.00
N ILE A 147 8.42 -11.97 -21.84
CA ILE A 147 9.47 -11.05 -22.26
C ILE A 147 10.63 -11.05 -21.25
N SER A 148 10.31 -11.24 -19.97
CA SER A 148 11.31 -11.44 -18.93
C SER A 148 11.90 -12.84 -19.13
N GLU A 149 13.03 -12.94 -19.82
CA GLU A 149 13.99 -13.96 -19.41
C GLU A 149 14.26 -13.70 -17.94
N VAL A 150 13.62 -14.49 -17.06
CA VAL A 150 13.71 -14.28 -15.63
C VAL A 150 15.18 -14.43 -15.28
N SER A 151 15.85 -13.28 -15.07
CA SER A 151 17.27 -13.24 -14.79
C SER A 151 17.56 -14.23 -13.67
N THR A 152 18.50 -15.16 -13.91
CA THR A 152 18.89 -16.15 -12.89
C THR A 152 19.23 -15.46 -11.57
N TRP A 153 19.76 -14.23 -11.63
CA TRP A 153 20.05 -13.41 -10.46
C TRP A 153 18.81 -12.90 -9.72
N LEU A 154 17.72 -12.61 -10.42
CA LEU A 154 16.42 -12.27 -9.79
C LEU A 154 15.87 -13.49 -9.04
N VAL A 155 15.92 -14.68 -9.65
CA VAL A 155 15.49 -15.94 -9.01
C VAL A 155 16.36 -16.24 -7.79
N VAL A 156 17.68 -16.12 -7.91
CA VAL A 156 18.63 -16.29 -6.80
C VAL A 156 18.38 -15.26 -5.70
N GLY A 157 18.08 -14.00 -6.05
CA GLY A 157 17.72 -12.95 -5.10
C GLY A 157 16.44 -13.25 -4.33
N LEU A 158 15.37 -13.67 -5.02
CA LEU A 158 14.12 -14.06 -4.37
C LEU A 158 14.29 -15.31 -3.49
N LEU A 159 14.99 -16.33 -3.99
CA LEU A 159 15.28 -17.55 -3.24
C LEU A 159 16.12 -17.27 -1.99
N SER A 160 17.12 -16.40 -2.09
CA SER A 160 17.95 -16.03 -0.94
C SER A 160 17.15 -15.24 0.10
N ILE A 161 16.21 -14.38 -0.29
CA ILE A 161 15.25 -13.75 0.65
C ILE A 161 14.41 -14.81 1.36
N VAL A 162 13.87 -15.80 0.63
CA VAL A 162 13.07 -16.89 1.21
C VAL A 162 13.90 -17.74 2.17
N VAL A 163 15.13 -18.10 1.81
CA VAL A 163 16.05 -18.88 2.65
C VAL A 163 16.42 -18.11 3.92
N VAL A 164 16.74 -16.82 3.81
CA VAL A 164 17.05 -15.98 4.98
C VAL A 164 15.83 -15.82 5.88
N ALA A 165 14.63 -15.63 5.32
CA ALA A 165 13.40 -15.56 6.09
C ALA A 165 13.08 -16.89 6.79
N ALA A 166 13.27 -18.03 6.11
CA ALA A 166 13.10 -19.36 6.68
C ALA A 166 14.14 -19.65 7.78
N ALA A 167 15.42 -19.34 7.54
CA ALA A 167 16.49 -19.49 8.53
C ALA A 167 16.23 -18.62 9.76
N ALA A 168 15.82 -17.36 9.59
CA ALA A 168 15.41 -16.50 10.69
C ALA A 168 14.21 -17.09 11.45
N ALA A 169 13.19 -17.58 10.75
CA ALA A 169 12.03 -18.22 11.37
C ALA A 169 12.41 -19.48 12.18
N LEU A 170 13.40 -20.25 11.72
CA LEU A 170 13.92 -21.43 12.42
C LEU A 170 14.77 -21.05 13.64
N VAL A 171 15.71 -20.11 13.49
CA VAL A 171 16.59 -19.65 14.58
C VAL A 171 15.80 -18.97 15.69
N PHE A 172 14.75 -18.22 15.34
CA PHE A 172 13.90 -17.53 16.32
C PHE A 172 12.60 -18.27 16.59
N ARG A 173 12.50 -19.57 16.25
CA ARG A 173 11.29 -20.37 16.33
C ARG A 173 10.62 -20.29 17.69
N ASP A 174 11.35 -20.47 18.78
CA ASP A 174 10.76 -20.51 20.13
C ASP A 174 10.22 -19.15 20.59
N ARG A 175 10.74 -18.05 20.02
CA ARG A 175 10.24 -16.69 20.28
C ARG A 175 9.08 -16.32 19.34
N ILE A 176 9.12 -16.78 18.09
CA ILE A 176 8.14 -16.44 17.05
C ILE A 176 6.89 -17.34 17.12
N ALA A 177 7.06 -18.63 17.45
CA ALA A 177 5.98 -19.61 17.50
C ALA A 177 4.81 -19.21 18.42
N PRO A 178 5.02 -18.75 19.68
CA PRO A 178 3.90 -18.32 20.52
C PRO A 178 3.20 -17.09 19.94
N PHE A 179 3.95 -16.15 19.35
CA PHE A 179 3.40 -14.97 18.68
C PHE A 179 2.52 -15.35 17.49
N ILE A 180 3.01 -16.23 16.60
CA ILE A 180 2.26 -16.71 15.43
C ILE A 180 1.02 -17.48 15.86
N ARG A 181 1.13 -18.38 16.86
CA ARG A 181 -0.02 -19.14 17.36
C ARG A 181 -1.11 -18.22 17.88
N GLN A 182 -0.75 -17.21 18.68
CA GLN A 182 -1.72 -16.24 19.16
C GLN A 182 -2.33 -15.43 18.01
N LEU A 183 -1.50 -14.96 17.06
CA LEU A 183 -1.97 -14.23 15.88
C LEU A 183 -3.02 -15.06 15.10
N LEU A 184 -2.72 -16.32 14.80
CA LEU A 184 -3.63 -17.20 14.07
C LEU A 184 -4.92 -17.47 14.85
N ALA A 185 -4.84 -17.62 16.18
CA ALA A 185 -6.02 -17.77 17.03
C ALA A 185 -6.92 -16.52 17.02
N ASP A 186 -6.32 -15.33 17.17
CA ASP A 186 -7.02 -14.03 17.11
C ASP A 186 -7.74 -13.86 15.76
N LEU A 187 -7.05 -14.22 14.66
CA LEU A 187 -7.60 -14.19 13.30
C LEU A 187 -8.75 -15.18 13.11
N ALA A 188 -8.57 -16.42 13.56
CA ALA A 188 -9.58 -17.47 13.46
C ALA A 188 -10.85 -17.13 14.24
N ALA A 189 -10.72 -16.42 15.37
CA ALA A 189 -11.84 -15.94 16.17
C ALA A 189 -12.57 -14.74 15.52
N SER A 190 -11.90 -13.98 14.64
CA SER A 190 -12.38 -12.71 14.11
C SER A 190 -12.77 -12.73 12.61
N ARG A 191 -13.12 -13.91 12.06
CA ARG A 191 -13.39 -14.11 10.62
C ARG A 191 -14.33 -13.07 9.99
N LYS A 192 -15.44 -12.73 10.66
CA LYS A 192 -16.40 -11.73 10.14
C LYS A 192 -15.77 -10.34 10.00
N ARG A 193 -14.93 -9.94 10.97
CA ARG A 193 -14.19 -8.68 10.90
C ARG A 193 -13.14 -8.74 9.79
N LEU A 194 -12.44 -9.86 9.62
CA LEU A 194 -11.46 -10.02 8.55
C LEU A 194 -12.09 -10.00 7.14
N LEU A 195 -13.29 -10.55 6.98
CA LEU A 195 -14.03 -10.41 5.72
C LEU A 195 -14.37 -8.94 5.44
N ALA A 196 -14.83 -8.20 6.46
CA ALA A 196 -15.08 -6.77 6.31
C ALA A 196 -13.79 -5.99 5.99
N VAL A 197 -12.66 -6.33 6.63
CA VAL A 197 -11.33 -5.76 6.32
C VAL A 197 -10.99 -5.97 4.84
N GLY A 198 -11.10 -7.20 4.35
CA GLY A 198 -10.83 -7.51 2.95
C GLY A 198 -11.76 -6.78 1.96
N THR A 199 -13.05 -6.65 2.31
CA THR A 199 -13.99 -5.85 1.52
C THR A 199 -13.62 -4.37 1.50
N ILE A 200 -13.22 -3.81 2.64
CA ILE A 200 -12.76 -2.42 2.73
C ILE A 200 -11.49 -2.22 1.88
N ASP A 201 -10.55 -3.17 1.91
CA ASP A 201 -9.34 -3.12 1.09
C ASP A 201 -9.67 -3.17 -0.41
N LEU A 202 -10.62 -4.01 -0.82
CA LEU A 202 -11.09 -4.06 -2.21
C LEU A 202 -11.69 -2.71 -2.64
N VAL A 203 -12.52 -2.10 -1.80
CA VAL A 203 -13.10 -0.77 -2.06
C VAL A 203 -11.99 0.30 -2.13
N ASN A 204 -11.00 0.23 -1.24
CA ASN A 204 -9.85 1.14 -1.24
C ASN A 204 -9.05 1.05 -2.54
N PHE A 205 -8.78 -0.15 -3.07
CA PHE A 205 -8.19 -0.29 -4.39
C PHE A 205 -9.06 0.32 -5.48
N GLY A 206 -10.39 0.11 -5.42
CA GLY A 206 -11.35 0.76 -6.31
C GLY A 206 -11.26 2.28 -6.30
N LEU A 207 -11.18 2.89 -5.12
CA LEU A 207 -11.01 4.34 -4.96
C LEU A 207 -9.67 4.85 -5.50
N ASN A 208 -8.58 4.11 -5.29
CA ASN A 208 -7.28 4.42 -5.86
C ASN A 208 -7.30 4.34 -7.40
N GLY A 209 -7.96 3.32 -7.95
CA GLY A 209 -8.22 3.21 -9.39
C GLY A 209 -9.04 4.38 -9.92
N LEU A 210 -10.03 4.86 -9.16
CA LEU A 210 -10.89 5.99 -9.53
C LEU A 210 -10.10 7.31 -9.57
N ALA A 211 -9.24 7.53 -8.58
CA ALA A 211 -8.34 8.67 -8.54
C ALA A 211 -7.34 8.66 -9.70
N LEU A 212 -6.79 7.47 -10.03
CA LEU A 212 -5.90 7.33 -11.18
C LEU A 212 -6.67 7.54 -12.50
N TRP A 213 -7.89 7.02 -12.61
CA TRP A 213 -8.74 7.21 -13.77
C TRP A 213 -9.09 8.68 -14.01
N SER A 214 -9.51 9.42 -12.98
CA SER A 214 -9.84 10.85 -13.12
C SER A 214 -8.64 11.67 -13.58
N SER A 215 -7.44 11.30 -13.11
CA SER A 215 -6.16 11.89 -13.55
C SER A 215 -5.82 11.50 -14.99
N SER A 216 -6.05 10.25 -15.38
CA SER A 216 -5.75 9.74 -16.72
C SER A 216 -6.55 10.44 -17.81
N VAL A 217 -7.80 10.83 -17.53
CA VAL A 217 -8.67 11.56 -18.46
C VAL A 217 -8.10 12.95 -18.78
N LEU A 218 -7.39 13.57 -17.83
CA LEU A 218 -6.71 14.86 -18.03
C LEU A 218 -5.39 14.71 -18.78
N LEU A 219 -4.60 13.68 -18.44
CA LEU A 219 -3.25 13.49 -18.97
C LEU A 219 -3.26 12.85 -20.36
N PHE A 220 -4.28 12.07 -20.69
CA PHE A 220 -4.39 11.32 -21.94
C PHE A 220 -5.77 11.52 -22.61
N PRO A 221 -6.17 12.77 -22.93
CA PRO A 221 -7.50 13.05 -23.48
C PRO A 221 -7.75 12.34 -24.82
N ASP A 222 -6.70 12.11 -25.59
CA ASP A 222 -6.76 11.50 -26.92
C ASP A 222 -6.73 9.95 -26.86
N LYS A 223 -6.59 9.37 -25.66
CA LYS A 223 -6.56 7.91 -25.42
C LYS A 223 -7.45 7.56 -24.24
N PRO A 224 -8.70 7.12 -24.46
CA PRO A 224 -9.59 6.75 -23.37
C PRO A 224 -9.05 5.52 -22.63
N ILE A 225 -8.55 5.73 -21.41
CA ILE A 225 -8.11 4.65 -20.53
C ILE A 225 -9.30 4.23 -19.67
N GLY A 226 -9.67 2.96 -19.74
CA GLY A 226 -10.78 2.41 -18.97
C GLY A 226 -10.50 2.37 -17.46
N MET A 227 -11.52 2.58 -16.65
CA MET A 227 -11.45 2.55 -15.18
C MET A 227 -10.87 1.22 -14.65
N LEU A 228 -11.23 0.08 -15.25
CA LEU A 228 -10.68 -1.23 -14.84
C LEU A 228 -9.19 -1.36 -15.13
N ALA A 229 -8.69 -0.74 -16.20
CA ALA A 229 -7.26 -0.69 -16.49
C ALA A 229 -6.53 0.17 -15.46
N CYS A 230 -7.08 1.34 -15.10
CA CYS A 230 -6.55 2.16 -14.02
C CYS A 230 -6.55 1.45 -12.67
N LEU A 231 -7.60 0.69 -12.34
CA LEU A 231 -7.62 -0.15 -11.15
C LEU A 231 -6.49 -1.18 -11.18
N GLY A 232 -6.34 -1.92 -12.28
CA GLY A 232 -5.26 -2.90 -12.45
C GLY A 232 -3.88 -2.26 -12.27
N VAL A 233 -3.64 -1.12 -12.92
CA VAL A 233 -2.37 -0.37 -12.83
C VAL A 233 -2.13 0.18 -11.43
N ALA A 234 -3.16 0.74 -10.77
CA ALA A 234 -3.05 1.20 -9.39
C ALA A 234 -2.71 0.05 -8.43
N SER A 235 -3.33 -1.12 -8.61
CA SER A 235 -3.01 -2.32 -7.85
C SER A 235 -1.57 -2.79 -8.09
N ALA A 236 -1.12 -2.84 -9.35
CA ALA A 236 0.26 -3.22 -9.67
C ALA A 236 1.28 -2.22 -9.12
N SER A 237 0.99 -0.92 -9.21
CA SER A 237 1.82 0.15 -8.65
C SER A 237 1.95 0.02 -7.13
N PHE A 238 0.88 -0.33 -6.43
CA PHE A 238 0.93 -0.56 -4.98
C PHE A 238 1.84 -1.75 -4.61
N LEU A 239 1.78 -2.85 -5.38
CA LEU A 239 2.63 -4.02 -5.15
C LEU A 239 4.12 -3.75 -5.44
N ALA A 240 4.41 -2.81 -6.34
CA ALA A 240 5.77 -2.44 -6.72
C ALA A 240 6.50 -1.61 -5.66
N GLY A 241 5.76 -0.93 -4.76
CA GLY A 241 6.32 -0.11 -3.67
C GLY A 241 6.33 1.38 -4.00
#